data_AF-A0A0N1I9H2-F1
#
_entry.id   AF-A0A0N1I9H2-F1
#
_cell.length_a   1.000
_cell.length_b   1.000
_cell.length_c   1.000
_cell.angle_alpha   90.00
_cell.angle_beta   90.00
_cell.angle_gamma   90.00
#
_symmetry.space_group_name_H-M   'P 1'
#
loop_
_entity.id
_entity.type
_entity.pdbx_description
1 polymer ?
#
loop_
_entity_poly.entity_id
_entity_poly.type
_entity_poly.pdbx_seq_one_letter_code
_entity_poly.pdbx_strand_id
1 'polypeptide(L)'
;MQVATNLRLKCVPQFLSNGKQPYGGIMLKKGLLLDISKPNSYVFHTVWSCPEACEVLKNKKEVWSVEKSVILPAPITYPIPEDIGQLFETCEGIPWKFIYCLASTIGVRVCPLHCFRHVKISLLLSLVSLKANSLLGSSIINILVTGHETKYVSEIMNVATKFANASVYLGPHANVQLSMIGGSGGICILPLSLYRSNQKQLAFILKTLETDKITIENSEIQLKCAVWALSNESNKIPFNNMSSVFHIICRDYGQDYDDIAEFMLKGALEQQKKTKDEETAINNLMIYINLTAGINVSLDKSAEKLLKSYFLSARKESSKVATIGSLGALVTVSLTSARLCRRTVTTIDDALFSIWLHVCGSPQPRFAPEEYLQTPPCIYELEQNMTKFKYWLEQFTGINFTESK
;
A
#
# COMPACT_ATOMS: atom_id res chain seq x y z
N MET A 1 27.82 15.54 22.97
CA MET A 1 28.36 14.32 23.60
C MET A 1 27.24 13.74 24.46
N GLN A 2 26.58 12.66 24.02
CA GLN A 2 25.49 12.02 24.74
C GLN A 2 26.05 10.90 25.62
N VAL A 3 25.78 10.96 26.93
CA VAL A 3 26.13 9.90 27.88
C VAL A 3 24.93 8.97 28.00
N ALA A 4 25.14 7.68 27.72
CA ALA A 4 24.13 6.64 27.93
C ALA A 4 24.24 6.09 29.35
N THR A 5 23.25 6.39 30.19
CA THR A 5 23.09 5.79 31.51
C THR A 5 22.06 4.66 31.45
N ASN A 6 22.50 3.42 31.68
CA ASN A 6 21.62 2.26 31.80
C ASN A 6 21.01 2.22 33.22
N LEU A 7 19.72 2.47 33.34
CA LEU A 7 18.96 2.31 34.59
C LEU A 7 18.34 0.90 34.63
N ARG A 8 18.67 0.12 35.68
CA ARG A 8 18.01 -1.16 35.98
C ARG A 8 16.96 -0.95 37.06
N LEU A 9 15.68 -1.09 36.71
CA LEU A 9 14.57 -1.02 37.67
C LEU A 9 14.40 -2.37 38.37
N LYS A 10 14.37 -2.37 39.71
CA LYS A 10 14.33 -3.60 40.54
C LYS A 10 12.93 -4.20 40.71
N CYS A 11 11.86 -3.40 40.55
CA CYS A 11 10.46 -3.87 40.62
C CYS A 11 9.52 -2.91 39.87
N VAL A 12 8.49 -3.44 39.20
CA VAL A 12 7.50 -2.66 38.42
C VAL A 12 6.15 -2.67 39.17
N PRO A 13 5.58 -1.53 39.59
CA PRO A 13 4.22 -1.48 40.11
C PRO A 13 3.19 -1.27 38.97
N GLN A 14 1.95 -1.68 39.24
CA GLN A 14 0.78 -1.82 38.35
C GLN A 14 0.62 -0.83 37.17
N PHE A 15 0.13 -1.38 36.06
CA PHE A 15 -0.22 -0.67 34.83
C PHE A 15 -1.50 0.17 35.00
N LEU A 16 -1.42 1.48 34.75
CA LEU A 16 -2.58 2.34 34.51
C LEU A 16 -2.55 2.78 33.05
N SER A 17 -3.32 2.13 32.18
CA SER A 17 -3.50 2.57 30.79
C SER A 17 -4.64 3.58 30.70
N ASN A 18 -4.34 4.87 30.59
CA ASN A 18 -5.34 5.86 30.20
C ASN A 18 -5.43 5.95 28.66
N GLY A 19 -6.62 5.73 28.14
CA GLY A 19 -6.94 5.38 26.75
C GLY A 19 -6.85 6.49 25.70
N LYS A 20 -5.82 7.33 25.68
CA LYS A 20 -5.53 8.19 24.51
C LYS A 20 -4.01 8.29 24.30
N GLN A 21 -3.50 7.57 23.29
CA GLN A 21 -2.11 7.69 22.83
C GLN A 21 -2.01 8.88 21.85
N PRO A 22 -1.18 9.90 22.13
CA PRO A 22 -0.97 11.01 21.20
C PRO A 22 -0.01 10.67 20.05
N TYR A 23 0.77 9.58 20.16
CA TYR A 23 1.72 9.13 19.12
C TYR A 23 1.74 7.60 19.01
N GLY A 24 1.59 7.07 17.80
CA GLY A 24 1.66 5.63 17.54
C GLY A 24 3.07 5.09 17.80
N GLY A 25 3.16 4.00 18.57
CA GLY A 25 4.42 3.27 18.81
C GLY A 25 5.27 3.75 20.01
N ILE A 26 4.76 4.67 20.83
CA ILE A 26 5.42 5.09 22.07
C ILE A 26 4.48 4.81 23.23
N MET A 27 4.88 3.91 24.14
CA MET A 27 4.14 3.62 25.36
C MET A 27 4.72 4.43 26.52
N LEU A 28 3.91 5.32 27.10
CA LEU A 28 4.25 6.06 28.31
C LEU A 28 3.94 5.19 29.53
N LYS A 29 4.98 4.74 30.25
CA LYS A 29 4.82 4.04 31.52
C LYS A 29 5.11 5.02 32.66
N LYS A 30 4.17 5.18 33.59
CA LYS A 30 4.35 5.93 34.83
C LYS A 30 4.75 4.97 35.94
N GLY A 31 5.92 5.18 36.55
CA GLY A 31 6.44 4.34 37.63
C GLY A 31 7.10 5.17 38.73
N LEU A 32 7.16 4.60 39.95
CA LEU A 32 7.83 5.19 41.10
C LEU A 32 9.30 4.72 41.13
N LEU A 33 10.24 5.66 41.00
CA LEU A 33 11.67 5.37 41.10
C LEU A 33 12.05 5.13 42.57
N LEU A 34 12.24 3.87 42.96
CA LEU A 34 12.47 3.49 44.36
C LEU A 34 13.94 3.57 44.81
N ASP A 35 14.90 3.34 43.91
CA ASP A 35 16.32 3.36 44.24
C ASP A 35 17.20 3.61 43.00
N ILE A 36 18.32 4.30 43.17
CA ILE A 36 19.32 4.58 42.12
C ILE A 36 20.62 3.90 42.55
N SER A 37 21.05 2.85 41.85
CA SER A 37 22.38 2.28 42.07
C SER A 37 23.46 3.29 41.68
N LYS A 38 24.49 3.45 42.52
CA LYS A 38 25.59 4.40 42.29
C LYS A 38 26.24 4.18 40.91
N PRO A 39 26.58 5.27 40.19
CA PRO A 39 27.29 5.17 38.93
C PRO A 39 28.72 4.66 39.18
N ASN A 40 29.14 3.64 38.42
CA ASN A 40 30.56 3.33 38.29
C ASN A 40 31.16 4.41 37.37
N SER A 41 32.05 5.25 37.89
CA SER A 41 32.83 6.25 37.15
C SER A 41 33.64 5.58 36.03
N TYR A 42 34.04 6.25 34.94
CA TYR A 42 35.03 7.34 34.79
C TYR A 42 34.62 8.24 33.61
N VAL A 43 34.82 9.57 33.60
CA VAL A 43 36.07 10.31 33.35
C VAL A 43 35.86 11.78 33.80
N PHE A 44 36.93 12.39 34.33
CA PHE A 44 37.02 13.76 34.85
C PHE A 44 36.59 14.84 33.84
N HIS A 45 35.91 15.90 34.31
CA HIS A 45 36.36 17.29 34.20
C HIS A 45 35.50 18.23 35.09
N THR A 46 36.16 19.30 35.53
CA THR A 46 35.91 20.18 36.68
C THR A 46 34.62 21.01 36.64
N VAL A 47 33.80 20.90 37.68
CA VAL A 47 32.91 21.98 38.14
C VAL A 47 33.21 22.22 39.61
N TRP A 48 33.41 23.50 39.96
CA TRP A 48 33.68 23.98 41.31
C TRP A 48 32.61 23.49 42.30
N SER A 49 33.03 22.80 43.35
CA SER A 49 32.24 22.52 44.53
C SER A 49 32.48 23.62 45.57
N CYS A 50 31.42 24.33 45.97
CA CYS A 50 31.36 24.85 47.34
C CYS A 50 30.72 23.75 48.20
N PRO A 51 31.36 23.33 49.30
CA PRO A 51 30.88 22.27 50.17
C PRO A 51 29.93 22.87 51.21
N GLU A 52 28.76 22.26 51.41
CA GLU A 52 28.09 22.06 52.71
C GLU A 52 26.62 21.71 52.49
N ALA A 53 26.11 20.87 53.40
CA ALA A 53 24.74 20.37 53.50
C ALA A 53 24.26 19.36 52.43
N CYS A 54 24.64 18.10 52.66
CA CYS A 54 23.76 16.97 52.35
C CYS A 54 22.47 17.09 53.16
N GLU A 55 21.43 17.70 52.58
CA GLU A 55 20.05 17.41 52.95
C GLU A 55 19.44 16.53 51.87
N VAL A 56 19.07 15.31 52.27
CA VAL A 56 18.37 14.32 51.44
C VAL A 56 16.94 14.80 51.21
N LEU A 57 16.77 15.79 50.33
CA LEU A 57 15.47 16.01 49.70
C LEU A 57 15.25 14.83 48.77
N LYS A 58 14.40 13.88 49.19
CA LYS A 58 13.79 12.85 48.33
C LYS A 58 12.95 13.55 47.26
N ASN A 59 13.62 14.13 46.28
CA ASN A 59 13.00 14.68 45.09
C ASN A 59 12.43 13.50 44.30
N LYS A 60 11.11 13.31 44.39
CA LYS A 60 10.35 12.42 43.51
C LYS A 60 10.53 12.91 42.08
N LYS A 61 11.51 12.34 41.37
CA LYS A 61 11.68 12.56 39.93
C LYS A 61 10.91 11.48 39.19
N GLU A 62 9.85 11.88 38.48
CA GLU A 62 9.23 11.02 37.47
C GLU A 62 10.23 10.84 36.32
N VAL A 63 10.70 9.61 36.14
CA VAL A 63 11.61 9.26 35.05
C VAL A 63 10.81 8.57 33.97
N TRP A 64 10.75 9.18 32.79
CA TRP A 64 10.14 8.60 31.60
C TRP A 64 11.21 7.82 30.84
N SER A 65 11.03 6.50 30.70
CA SER A 65 11.85 5.67 29.82
C SER A 65 11.09 5.40 28.52
N VAL A 66 11.68 5.79 27.39
CA VAL A 66 11.15 5.49 26.06
C VAL A 66 11.72 4.15 25.61
N GLU A 67 10.89 3.12 25.61
CA GLU A 67 11.24 1.81 25.02
C GLU A 67 10.74 1.74 23.58
N LYS A 68 11.55 1.18 22.68
CA LYS A 68 11.17 0.94 21.29
C LYS A 68 10.08 -0.14 21.25
N SER A 69 8.84 0.22 20.90
CA SER A 69 7.81 -0.79 20.64
C SER A 69 8.06 -1.45 19.29
N VAL A 70 8.23 -2.77 19.26
CA VAL A 70 8.25 -3.54 18.01
C VAL A 70 6.81 -3.95 17.71
N ILE A 71 6.26 -3.48 16.59
CA ILE A 71 4.94 -3.93 16.12
C ILE A 71 5.13 -5.34 15.58
N LEU A 72 4.46 -6.31 16.19
CA LEU A 72 4.47 -7.70 15.72
C LEU A 72 3.29 -7.93 14.79
N PRO A 73 3.46 -8.76 13.74
CA PRO A 73 2.36 -9.16 12.88
C PRO A 73 1.31 -9.93 13.69
N ALA A 74 0.03 -9.66 13.41
CA ALA A 74 -1.05 -10.42 14.02
C ALA A 74 -0.98 -11.90 13.57
N PRO A 75 -1.23 -12.86 14.47
CA PRO A 75 -1.27 -14.26 14.09
C PRO A 75 -2.42 -14.50 13.10
N ILE A 76 -2.24 -15.45 12.18
CA ILE A 76 -3.26 -15.80 11.18
C ILE A 76 -4.57 -16.25 11.85
N THR A 77 -4.55 -16.70 13.11
CA THR A 77 -5.74 -17.10 13.87
C THR A 77 -6.57 -15.93 14.44
N TYR A 78 -6.11 -14.68 14.28
CA TYR A 78 -6.83 -13.52 14.80
C TYR A 78 -8.22 -13.39 14.13
N PRO A 79 -9.29 -13.05 14.89
CA PRO A 79 -10.63 -12.91 14.33
C PRO A 79 -10.68 -11.76 13.32
N ILE A 80 -11.38 -12.00 12.22
CA ILE A 80 -11.68 -10.95 11.23
C ILE A 80 -13.06 -10.35 11.50
N PRO A 81 -13.30 -9.11 11.06
CA PRO A 81 -14.64 -8.55 11.04
C PRO A 81 -15.64 -9.47 10.33
N GLU A 82 -16.83 -9.64 10.93
CA GLU A 82 -17.84 -10.61 10.47
C GLU A 82 -18.35 -10.31 9.06
N ASP A 83 -18.52 -9.04 8.72
CA ASP A 83 -18.91 -8.55 7.40
C ASP A 83 -17.92 -8.99 6.30
N ILE A 84 -16.62 -8.91 6.58
CA ILE A 84 -15.57 -9.34 5.65
C ILE A 84 -15.50 -10.86 5.56
N GLY A 85 -15.75 -11.58 6.67
CA GLY A 85 -15.89 -13.03 6.67
C GLY A 85 -17.03 -13.50 5.77
N GLN A 86 -18.22 -12.94 5.95
CA GLN A 86 -19.40 -13.21 5.11
C GLN A 86 -19.15 -12.85 3.64
N LEU A 87 -18.45 -11.74 3.38
CA LEU A 87 -18.07 -11.37 2.02
C LEU A 87 -17.15 -12.41 1.37
N PHE A 88 -16.18 -12.93 2.12
CA PHE A 88 -15.26 -13.95 1.62
C PHE A 88 -15.98 -15.26 1.31
N GLU A 89 -16.91 -15.68 2.17
CA GLU A 89 -17.77 -16.85 1.95
C GLU A 89 -18.66 -16.68 0.71
N THR A 90 -19.26 -15.50 0.53
CA THR A 90 -20.07 -15.17 -0.66
C THR A 90 -19.25 -15.18 -1.96
N CYS A 91 -17.94 -14.95 -1.86
CA CYS A 91 -17.01 -15.02 -2.98
C CYS A 91 -16.46 -16.43 -3.24
N GLU A 92 -16.93 -17.45 -2.53
CA GLU A 92 -16.48 -18.86 -2.67
C GLU A 92 -14.97 -19.04 -2.46
N GLY A 93 -14.33 -18.10 -1.76
CA GLY A 93 -12.87 -18.09 -1.58
C GLY A 93 -12.05 -17.77 -2.83
N ILE A 94 -12.68 -17.32 -3.92
CA ILE A 94 -11.99 -16.94 -5.15
C ILE A 94 -11.26 -15.59 -4.97
N PRO A 95 -9.93 -15.51 -5.17
CA PRO A 95 -9.13 -14.33 -4.80
C PRO A 95 -9.55 -13.04 -5.50
N TRP A 96 -9.68 -13.07 -6.83
CA TRP A 96 -9.99 -11.89 -7.62
C TRP A 96 -11.42 -11.38 -7.38
N LYS A 97 -12.39 -12.28 -7.14
CA LYS A 97 -13.79 -11.95 -6.81
C LYS A 97 -13.85 -11.25 -5.45
N PHE A 98 -13.14 -11.80 -4.46
CA PHE A 98 -13.06 -11.21 -3.13
C PHE A 98 -12.40 -9.83 -3.13
N ILE A 99 -11.24 -9.68 -3.79
CA ILE A 99 -10.53 -8.40 -3.88
C ILE A 99 -11.35 -7.34 -4.62
N TYR A 100 -12.06 -7.75 -5.69
CA TYR A 100 -12.96 -6.86 -6.41
C TYR A 100 -14.07 -6.31 -5.50
N CYS A 101 -14.69 -7.17 -4.71
CA CYS A 101 -15.74 -6.75 -3.77
C CYS A 101 -15.18 -5.90 -2.63
N LEU A 102 -14.03 -6.27 -2.09
CA LEU A 102 -13.41 -5.52 -0.99
C LEU A 102 -12.99 -4.12 -1.44
N ALA A 103 -12.46 -3.97 -2.67
CA ALA A 103 -12.11 -2.68 -3.26
C ALA A 103 -13.34 -1.77 -3.48
N SER A 104 -14.55 -2.32 -3.59
CA SER A 104 -15.78 -1.54 -3.77
C SER A 104 -16.08 -0.57 -2.64
N THR A 105 -15.60 -0.89 -1.44
CA THR A 105 -15.75 -0.08 -0.22
C THR A 105 -14.92 1.22 -0.26
N ILE A 106 -13.91 1.29 -1.14
CA ILE A 106 -13.08 2.48 -1.31
C ILE A 106 -13.83 3.49 -2.18
N GLY A 107 -14.08 4.68 -1.64
CA GLY A 107 -14.66 5.79 -2.41
C GLY A 107 -16.17 5.67 -2.65
N VAL A 108 -16.90 4.91 -1.82
CA VAL A 108 -18.38 4.73 -1.91
C VAL A 108 -19.15 6.06 -1.97
N ARG A 109 -18.60 7.14 -1.38
CA ARG A 109 -19.22 8.47 -1.40
C ARG A 109 -18.78 9.38 -2.55
N VAL A 110 -17.71 9.00 -3.27
CA VAL A 110 -17.13 9.82 -4.34
C VAL A 110 -17.75 9.46 -5.67
N CYS A 111 -17.99 8.18 -5.90
CA CYS A 111 -18.50 7.65 -7.16
C CYS A 111 -19.38 6.42 -6.90
N PRO A 112 -20.23 6.05 -7.88
CA PRO A 112 -20.94 4.76 -7.84
C PRO A 112 -20.00 3.60 -7.58
N LEU A 113 -20.56 2.51 -7.02
CA LEU A 113 -19.77 1.34 -6.65
C LEU A 113 -19.00 0.81 -7.86
N HIS A 114 -19.67 0.63 -9.00
CA HIS A 114 -19.13 0.02 -10.22
C HIS A 114 -18.13 0.88 -11.01
N CYS A 115 -18.02 2.17 -10.73
CA CYS A 115 -17.05 3.03 -11.41
C CYS A 115 -15.63 2.87 -10.86
N PHE A 116 -14.63 3.07 -11.73
CA PHE A 116 -13.21 3.16 -11.38
C PHE A 116 -12.65 1.92 -10.66
N ARG A 117 -13.15 0.72 -10.98
CA ARG A 117 -12.78 -0.54 -10.31
C ARG A 117 -11.29 -0.84 -10.35
N HIS A 118 -10.65 -0.67 -11.51
CA HIS A 118 -9.21 -0.92 -11.64
C HIS A 118 -8.39 -0.04 -10.68
N VAL A 119 -8.76 1.23 -10.55
CA VAL A 119 -8.10 2.18 -9.64
C VAL A 119 -8.32 1.74 -8.18
N LYS A 120 -9.57 1.45 -7.79
CA LYS A 120 -9.90 1.01 -6.42
C LYS A 120 -9.14 -0.27 -6.02
N ILE A 121 -9.08 -1.27 -6.92
CA ILE A 121 -8.32 -2.51 -6.70
C ILE A 121 -6.83 -2.23 -6.54
N SER A 122 -6.27 -1.40 -7.41
CA SER A 122 -4.84 -1.07 -7.38
C SER A 122 -4.47 -0.35 -6.08
N LEU A 123 -5.29 0.62 -5.65
CA LEU A 123 -5.10 1.35 -4.40
C LEU A 123 -5.12 0.41 -3.19
N LEU A 124 -6.07 -0.52 -3.14
CA LEU A 124 -6.15 -1.53 -2.10
C LEU A 124 -4.88 -2.40 -2.03
N LEU A 125 -4.41 -2.92 -3.17
CA LEU A 125 -3.18 -3.70 -3.24
C LEU A 125 -1.97 -2.89 -2.76
N SER A 126 -1.87 -1.62 -3.16
CA SER A 126 -0.78 -0.75 -2.72
C SER A 126 -0.81 -0.47 -1.22
N LEU A 127 -1.99 -0.23 -0.64
CA LEU A 127 -2.15 -0.05 0.81
C LEU A 127 -1.67 -1.26 1.61
N VAL A 128 -2.03 -2.47 1.18
CA VAL A 128 -1.59 -3.71 1.84
C VAL A 128 -0.08 -3.91 1.67
N SER A 129 0.45 -3.66 0.47
CA SER A 129 1.89 -3.78 0.21
C SER A 129 2.73 -2.82 1.06
N LEU A 130 2.25 -1.60 1.29
CA LEU A 130 2.90 -0.60 2.13
C LEU A 130 3.02 -1.07 3.58
N LYS A 131 1.93 -1.62 4.12
CA LYS A 131 1.92 -2.17 5.49
C LYS A 131 2.80 -3.42 5.59
N ALA A 132 2.79 -4.27 4.56
CA ALA A 132 3.65 -5.44 4.47
C ALA A 132 5.13 -5.06 4.36
N ASN A 133 5.48 -3.96 3.70
CA ASN A 133 6.85 -3.42 3.69
C ASN A 133 7.30 -3.02 5.10
N SER A 134 6.45 -2.33 5.86
CA SER A 134 6.77 -1.91 7.22
C SER A 134 6.98 -3.08 8.19
N LEU A 135 6.29 -4.21 8.00
CA LEU A 135 6.34 -5.37 8.90
C LEU A 135 7.33 -6.44 8.46
N LEU A 136 7.37 -6.74 7.16
CA LEU A 136 8.10 -7.88 6.58
C LEU A 136 9.21 -7.45 5.60
N GLY A 137 9.30 -6.16 5.25
CA GLY A 137 10.25 -5.69 4.23
C GLY A 137 9.88 -6.11 2.81
N SER A 138 8.61 -6.45 2.54
CA SER A 138 8.13 -6.76 1.18
C SER A 138 8.22 -5.55 0.24
N SER A 139 8.28 -5.79 -1.07
CA SER A 139 8.25 -4.74 -2.10
C SER A 139 6.95 -3.91 -2.05
N ILE A 140 7.08 -2.62 -2.36
CA ILE A 140 5.98 -1.66 -2.35
C ILE A 140 5.40 -1.57 -3.77
N ILE A 141 4.07 -1.62 -3.88
CA ILE A 141 3.39 -1.44 -5.16
C ILE A 141 3.18 0.06 -5.41
N ASN A 142 3.80 0.55 -6.48
CA ASN A 142 3.68 1.92 -6.98
C ASN A 142 2.65 1.95 -8.12
N ILE A 143 1.76 2.95 -8.09
CA ILE A 143 0.63 3.03 -9.03
C ILE A 143 0.78 4.27 -9.90
N LEU A 144 0.51 4.12 -11.18
CA LEU A 144 0.30 5.22 -12.12
C LEU A 144 -1.13 5.17 -12.64
N VAL A 145 -1.90 6.22 -12.42
CA VAL A 145 -3.23 6.38 -13.03
C VAL A 145 -3.14 7.41 -14.14
N THR A 146 -3.61 7.01 -15.32
CA THR A 146 -3.63 7.84 -16.52
C THR A 146 -5.05 7.90 -17.06
N GLY A 147 -5.59 9.10 -17.26
CA GLY A 147 -6.95 9.24 -17.76
C GLY A 147 -7.28 10.69 -18.10
N HIS A 148 -8.40 10.86 -18.80
CA HIS A 148 -8.93 12.19 -19.10
C HIS A 148 -9.53 12.85 -17.85
N GLU A 149 -10.20 12.06 -17.02
CA GLU A 149 -10.85 12.48 -15.78
C GLU A 149 -9.92 12.33 -14.58
N THR A 150 -9.28 13.42 -14.17
CA THR A 150 -8.34 13.39 -13.04
C THR A 150 -8.96 13.82 -11.71
N LYS A 151 -10.15 14.43 -11.73
CA LYS A 151 -10.80 14.93 -10.51
C LYS A 151 -11.31 13.79 -9.62
N TYR A 152 -12.17 12.92 -10.14
CA TYR A 152 -12.70 11.79 -9.36
C TYR A 152 -11.62 10.83 -8.91
N VAL A 153 -10.67 10.52 -9.79
CA VAL A 153 -9.51 9.70 -9.44
C VAL A 153 -8.73 10.33 -8.29
N SER A 154 -8.47 11.64 -8.34
CA SER A 154 -7.80 12.37 -7.25
C SER A 154 -8.60 12.33 -5.94
N GLU A 155 -9.93 12.48 -6.01
CA GLU A 155 -10.81 12.36 -4.85
C GLU A 155 -10.83 10.94 -4.26
N ILE A 156 -10.87 9.90 -5.10
CA ILE A 156 -10.78 8.49 -4.68
C ILE A 156 -9.41 8.23 -4.02
N MET A 157 -8.32 8.70 -4.61
CA MET A 157 -6.98 8.60 -4.02
C MET A 157 -6.94 9.30 -2.65
N ASN A 158 -7.52 10.50 -2.53
CA ASN A 158 -7.56 11.24 -1.28
C ASN A 158 -8.47 10.59 -0.21
N VAL A 159 -9.49 9.85 -0.61
CA VAL A 159 -10.24 9.00 0.34
C VAL A 159 -9.40 7.80 0.76
N ALA A 160 -8.67 7.20 -0.18
CA ALA A 160 -7.84 6.03 0.08
C ALA A 160 -6.62 6.32 0.98
N THR A 161 -6.09 7.55 1.00
CA THR A 161 -5.00 7.94 1.91
C THR A 161 -5.36 7.78 3.39
N LYS A 162 -6.66 7.85 3.72
CA LYS A 162 -7.14 7.66 5.10
C LYS A 162 -6.84 6.27 5.66
N PHE A 163 -6.62 5.27 4.80
CA PHE A 163 -6.22 3.92 5.21
C PHE A 163 -4.72 3.78 5.50
N ALA A 164 -3.90 4.76 5.09
CA ALA A 164 -2.47 4.78 5.38
C ALA A 164 -2.15 5.53 6.67
N ASN A 165 -0.98 5.23 7.24
CA ASN A 165 -0.51 5.89 8.47
C ASN A 165 -0.09 7.35 8.23
N ALA A 166 0.41 7.64 7.04
CA ALA A 166 0.87 8.95 6.63
C ALA A 166 0.64 9.13 5.12
N SER A 167 0.37 10.36 4.69
CA SER A 167 0.27 10.71 3.28
C SER A 167 0.84 12.09 3.04
N VAL A 168 1.62 12.25 1.98
CA VAL A 168 2.19 13.52 1.52
C VAL A 168 1.69 13.80 0.11
N TYR A 169 1.17 15.00 -0.12
CA TYR A 169 0.75 15.45 -1.43
C TYR A 169 1.81 16.39 -2.02
N LEU A 170 2.33 16.04 -3.20
CA LEU A 170 3.32 16.86 -3.90
C LEU A 170 2.65 18.02 -4.64
N GLY A 171 2.89 19.24 -4.16
CA GLY A 171 2.53 20.48 -4.84
C GLY A 171 3.59 20.94 -5.85
N PRO A 172 3.25 21.87 -6.76
CA PRO A 172 4.11 22.27 -7.89
C PRO A 172 5.51 22.77 -7.51
N HIS A 173 5.69 23.32 -6.29
CA HIS A 173 6.96 23.86 -5.80
C HIS A 173 7.61 23.00 -4.71
N ALA A 174 7.04 21.82 -4.40
CA ALA A 174 7.56 20.97 -3.34
C ALA A 174 8.88 20.31 -3.76
N ASN A 175 9.82 20.22 -2.82
CA ASN A 175 11.02 19.41 -3.02
C ASN A 175 10.62 17.93 -2.99
N VAL A 176 10.70 17.28 -4.15
CA VAL A 176 10.30 15.88 -4.33
C VAL A 176 11.06 14.94 -3.41
N GLN A 177 12.37 15.16 -3.23
CA GLN A 177 13.24 14.29 -2.41
C GLN A 177 12.78 14.28 -0.94
N LEU A 178 12.62 15.48 -0.36
CA LEU A 178 12.19 15.63 1.02
C LEU A 178 10.77 15.13 1.25
N SER A 179 9.89 15.30 0.26
CA SER A 179 8.50 14.82 0.33
C SER A 179 8.42 13.30 0.31
N MET A 180 9.23 12.63 -0.51
CA MET A 180 9.32 11.16 -0.55
C MET A 180 9.89 10.60 0.76
N ILE A 181 10.85 11.29 1.38
CA ILE A 181 11.39 10.92 2.70
C ILE A 181 10.37 11.16 3.81
N GLY A 182 9.69 12.31 3.80
CA GLY A 182 8.64 12.64 4.76
C GLY A 182 7.44 11.70 4.69
N GLY A 183 7.19 11.12 3.51
CA GLY A 183 6.16 10.10 3.30
C GLY A 183 6.56 8.67 3.68
N SER A 184 7.73 8.45 4.29
CA SER A 184 8.23 7.12 4.66
C SER A 184 7.24 6.35 5.56
N GLY A 185 6.93 5.10 5.21
CA GLY A 185 5.90 4.28 5.86
C GLY A 185 4.46 4.69 5.48
N GLY A 186 4.32 5.60 4.52
CA GLY A 186 3.08 6.20 4.06
C GLY A 186 2.99 6.24 2.52
N ILE A 187 2.13 7.12 2.03
CA ILE A 187 1.88 7.34 0.60
C ILE A 187 2.42 8.70 0.18
N CYS A 188 3.00 8.78 -1.01
CA CYS A 188 3.34 10.02 -1.69
C CYS A 188 2.48 10.16 -2.95
N ILE A 189 1.56 11.14 -2.97
CA ILE A 189 0.74 11.43 -4.15
C ILE A 189 1.50 12.40 -5.04
N LEU A 190 1.68 12.02 -6.30
CA LEU A 190 2.44 12.72 -7.33
C LEU A 190 1.56 13.08 -8.53
N PRO A 191 1.16 14.35 -8.70
CA PRO A 191 0.58 14.81 -9.96
C PRO A 191 1.68 14.96 -11.03
N LEU A 192 1.92 13.90 -11.82
CA LEU A 192 2.96 13.84 -12.86
C LEU A 192 2.81 14.93 -13.92
N SER A 193 1.58 15.39 -14.17
CA SER A 193 1.31 16.49 -15.10
C SER A 193 2.05 17.77 -14.73
N LEU A 194 2.28 18.03 -13.44
CA LEU A 194 2.97 19.23 -12.96
C LEU A 194 4.49 19.17 -13.15
N TYR A 195 5.07 17.97 -13.13
CA TYR A 195 6.52 17.76 -13.18
C TYR A 195 7.05 17.47 -14.59
N ARG A 196 6.18 17.48 -15.60
CA ARG A 196 6.54 17.23 -16.99
C ARG A 196 7.45 18.31 -17.58
N SER A 197 7.26 19.56 -17.18
CA SER A 197 8.10 20.69 -17.60
C SER A 197 9.49 20.66 -16.98
N ASN A 198 9.67 19.94 -15.86
CA ASN A 198 10.95 19.80 -15.16
C ASN A 198 11.56 18.40 -15.36
N GLN A 199 12.22 18.20 -16.50
CA GLN A 199 12.84 16.92 -16.86
C GLN A 199 13.82 16.38 -15.79
N LYS A 200 14.51 17.25 -15.05
CA LYS A 200 15.44 16.84 -13.99
C LYS A 200 14.71 16.16 -12.83
N GLN A 201 13.59 16.74 -12.40
CA GLN A 201 12.78 16.18 -11.32
C GLN A 201 12.09 14.89 -11.75
N LEU A 202 11.59 14.83 -13.00
CA LEU A 202 11.00 13.61 -13.54
C LEU A 202 12.03 12.46 -13.63
N ALA A 203 13.23 12.72 -14.16
CA ALA A 203 14.30 11.73 -14.22
C ALA A 203 14.70 11.23 -12.84
N PHE A 204 14.74 12.12 -11.84
CA PHE A 204 14.98 11.75 -10.45
C PHE A 204 13.89 10.82 -9.90
N ILE A 205 12.61 11.13 -10.11
CA ILE A 205 11.48 10.30 -9.67
C ILE A 205 11.58 8.90 -10.27
N LEU A 206 11.81 8.80 -11.59
CA LEU A 206 11.88 7.52 -12.28
C LEU A 206 13.06 6.68 -11.81
N LYS A 207 14.24 7.28 -11.66
CA LYS A 207 15.42 6.60 -11.10
C LYS A 207 15.15 6.10 -9.68
N THR A 208 14.50 6.91 -8.85
CA THR A 208 14.20 6.57 -7.46
C THR A 208 13.25 5.38 -7.37
N LEU A 209 12.23 5.34 -8.25
CA LEU A 209 11.25 4.27 -8.31
C LEU A 209 11.82 2.97 -8.92
N GLU A 210 12.76 3.06 -9.85
CA GLU A 210 13.42 1.87 -10.43
C GLU A 210 14.43 1.24 -9.47
N THR A 211 15.13 2.06 -8.69
CA THR A 211 16.19 1.60 -7.77
C THR A 211 15.73 1.41 -6.33
N ASP A 212 14.50 1.81 -5.99
CA ASP A 212 13.98 1.92 -4.63
C ASP A 212 14.92 2.67 -3.67
N LYS A 213 15.71 3.61 -4.20
CA LYS A 213 16.73 4.37 -3.45
C LYS A 213 16.69 5.86 -3.79
N ILE A 214 16.71 6.66 -2.75
CA ILE A 214 16.82 8.13 -2.79
C ILE A 214 18.29 8.49 -2.58
N THR A 215 18.93 9.09 -3.59
CA THR A 215 20.31 9.59 -3.49
C THR A 215 20.30 11.06 -3.07
N ILE A 216 20.81 11.37 -1.88
CA ILE A 216 21.04 12.75 -1.42
C ILE A 216 22.52 12.97 -1.24
N GLU A 217 23.10 13.80 -2.10
CA GLU A 217 24.45 14.39 -2.10
C GLU A 217 25.65 13.44 -1.94
N ASN A 218 25.58 12.39 -1.09
CA ASN A 218 26.46 11.21 -1.00
C ASN A 218 25.87 10.03 -0.18
N SER A 219 24.59 10.09 0.23
CA SER A 219 23.91 9.06 1.01
C SER A 219 22.78 8.40 0.21
N GLU A 220 22.63 7.09 0.35
CA GLU A 220 21.52 6.33 -0.22
C GLU A 220 20.53 5.96 0.89
N ILE A 221 19.29 6.40 0.73
CA ILE A 221 18.18 6.06 1.64
C ILE A 221 17.21 5.17 0.88
N GLN A 222 16.81 4.04 1.47
CA GLN A 222 15.81 3.16 0.86
C GLN A 222 14.44 3.84 0.83
N LEU A 223 13.77 3.78 -0.31
CA LEU A 223 12.40 4.24 -0.48
C LEU A 223 11.46 3.34 0.33
N LYS A 224 10.72 3.93 1.25
CA LYS A 224 9.75 3.24 2.11
C LYS A 224 8.33 3.80 1.98
N CYS A 225 8.06 4.58 0.93
CA CYS A 225 6.75 5.15 0.66
C CYS A 225 6.20 4.60 -0.66
N ALA A 226 4.88 4.41 -0.71
CA ALA A 226 4.19 4.07 -1.95
C ALA A 226 3.96 5.33 -2.76
N VAL A 227 4.33 5.34 -4.04
CA VAL A 227 4.10 6.47 -4.91
C VAL A 227 2.84 6.25 -5.73
N TRP A 228 1.88 7.16 -5.59
CA TRP A 228 0.64 7.19 -6.36
C TRP A 228 0.69 8.36 -7.32
N ALA A 229 0.85 8.06 -8.60
CA ALA A 229 1.06 9.07 -9.61
C ALA A 229 -0.18 9.27 -10.49
N LEU A 230 -0.48 10.52 -10.84
CA LEU A 230 -1.64 10.91 -11.65
C LEU A 230 -1.20 11.67 -12.90
N SER A 231 -1.69 11.25 -14.07
CA SER A 231 -1.38 11.89 -15.36
C SER A 231 -2.63 12.09 -16.22
N ASN A 232 -2.74 13.28 -16.83
CA ASN A 232 -3.93 13.72 -17.57
C ASN A 232 -3.90 13.38 -19.07
N GLU A 233 -2.77 12.88 -19.62
CA GLU A 233 -2.64 12.65 -21.07
C GLU A 233 -2.05 11.27 -21.37
N SER A 234 -2.82 10.41 -22.05
CA SER A 234 -2.38 9.08 -22.54
C SER A 234 -1.63 9.12 -23.87
N ASN A 235 -1.68 10.23 -24.63
CA ASN A 235 -1.33 10.21 -26.06
C ASN A 235 -0.01 10.91 -26.42
N LYS A 236 0.70 11.53 -25.46
CA LYS A 236 1.90 12.36 -25.76
C LYS A 236 3.18 11.97 -25.00
N ILE A 237 3.17 10.88 -24.23
CA ILE A 237 4.36 10.38 -23.54
C ILE A 237 4.71 9.03 -24.17
N PRO A 238 5.99 8.73 -24.45
CA PRO A 238 6.41 7.35 -24.63
C PRO A 238 6.25 6.62 -23.28
N PHE A 239 5.04 6.13 -23.02
CA PHE A 239 4.65 5.40 -21.81
C PHE A 239 5.54 4.18 -21.53
N ASN A 240 6.30 3.73 -22.54
CA ASN A 240 7.24 2.63 -22.47
C ASN A 240 8.27 2.77 -21.34
N ASN A 241 8.68 4.00 -20.98
CA ASN A 241 9.65 4.22 -19.89
C ASN A 241 8.97 4.34 -18.52
N MET A 242 7.67 4.61 -18.46
CA MET A 242 6.92 4.71 -17.21
C MET A 242 6.39 3.33 -16.79
N SER A 243 6.02 2.48 -17.76
CA SER A 243 5.59 1.10 -17.52
C SER A 243 6.70 0.17 -17.00
N SER A 244 7.96 0.56 -17.13
CA SER A 244 9.07 -0.17 -16.53
C SER A 244 9.27 0.14 -15.05
N VAL A 245 8.72 1.26 -14.59
CA VAL A 245 8.99 1.85 -13.27
C VAL A 245 7.79 1.71 -12.34
N PHE A 246 6.58 1.93 -12.84
CA PHE A 246 5.36 1.73 -12.06
C PHE A 246 4.91 0.27 -12.12
N HIS A 247 4.55 -0.27 -10.96
CA HIS A 247 4.15 -1.66 -10.82
C HIS A 247 2.77 -1.93 -11.43
N ILE A 248 1.81 -1.01 -11.22
CA ILE A 248 0.47 -1.08 -11.80
C ILE A 248 0.18 0.23 -12.53
N ILE A 249 -0.32 0.12 -13.76
CA ILE A 249 -0.80 1.25 -14.55
C ILE A 249 -2.30 1.09 -14.72
N CYS A 250 -3.07 2.07 -14.25
CA CYS A 250 -4.50 2.14 -14.49
C CYS A 250 -4.75 3.12 -15.64
N ARG A 251 -5.33 2.62 -16.74
CA ARG A 251 -5.85 3.50 -17.79
C ARG A 251 -7.33 3.66 -17.61
N ASP A 252 -7.73 4.89 -17.37
CA ASP A 252 -9.09 5.26 -17.09
C ASP A 252 -9.64 6.09 -18.24
N TYR A 253 -10.26 5.39 -19.18
CA TYR A 253 -10.94 5.99 -20.32
C TYR A 253 -12.43 6.07 -19.98
N GLY A 254 -12.83 7.20 -19.37
CA GLY A 254 -14.20 7.67 -19.19
C GLY A 254 -15.27 6.59 -19.08
N GLN A 255 -15.52 6.11 -17.86
CA GLN A 255 -16.67 5.23 -17.59
C GLN A 255 -17.88 6.06 -17.14
N ASP A 256 -19.05 5.67 -17.67
CA ASP A 256 -20.40 5.95 -17.19
C ASP A 256 -20.64 7.33 -16.58
N TYR A 257 -20.40 8.37 -17.38
CA TYR A 257 -20.66 9.77 -17.00
C TYR A 257 -22.10 10.00 -16.52
N ASP A 258 -23.05 9.26 -17.10
CA ASP A 258 -24.46 9.32 -16.73
C ASP A 258 -24.68 8.81 -15.30
N ASP A 259 -24.07 7.68 -14.92
CA ASP A 259 -24.17 7.13 -13.57
C ASP A 259 -23.49 8.03 -12.53
N ILE A 260 -22.36 8.64 -12.90
CA ILE A 260 -21.67 9.62 -12.04
C ILE A 260 -22.54 10.87 -11.87
N ALA A 261 -23.14 11.38 -12.94
CA ALA A 261 -24.02 12.53 -12.90
C ALA A 261 -25.27 12.26 -12.05
N GLU A 262 -25.90 11.09 -12.24
CA GLU A 262 -27.05 10.66 -11.43
C GLU A 262 -26.67 10.56 -9.95
N PHE A 263 -25.53 9.94 -9.64
CA PHE A 263 -25.02 9.81 -8.28
C PHE A 263 -24.77 11.17 -7.63
N MET A 264 -24.20 12.13 -8.38
CA MET A 264 -24.00 13.50 -7.90
C MET A 264 -25.31 14.22 -7.61
N LEU A 265 -26.27 14.12 -8.53
CA LEU A 265 -27.58 14.74 -8.37
C LEU A 265 -28.32 14.16 -7.17
N LYS A 266 -28.31 12.83 -7.02
CA LYS A 266 -28.90 12.15 -5.85
C LYS A 266 -28.21 12.58 -4.56
N GLY A 267 -26.88 12.63 -4.55
CA GLY A 267 -26.10 13.07 -3.39
C GLY A 267 -26.37 14.52 -2.98
N ALA A 268 -26.62 15.40 -3.96
CA ALA A 268 -26.99 16.80 -3.72
C ALA A 268 -28.41 16.95 -3.16
N LEU A 269 -29.35 16.13 -3.64
CA LEU A 269 -30.75 16.13 -3.18
C LEU A 269 -30.90 15.56 -1.77
N GLU A 270 -30.22 14.44 -1.47
CA GLU A 270 -30.42 13.69 -0.23
C GLU A 270 -29.50 14.16 0.92
N GLN A 271 -28.63 15.15 0.69
CA GLN A 271 -27.56 15.56 1.62
C GLN A 271 -26.91 14.35 2.29
N GLN A 272 -26.12 13.57 1.53
CA GLN A 272 -25.56 12.27 1.98
C GLN A 272 -25.22 12.24 3.48
N LYS A 273 -26.17 11.76 4.30
CA LYS A 273 -25.94 11.56 5.72
C LYS A 273 -25.03 10.37 5.85
N LYS A 274 -23.96 10.51 6.64
CA LYS A 274 -23.07 9.38 6.92
C LYS A 274 -23.89 8.27 7.57
N THR A 275 -24.09 7.16 6.86
CA THR A 275 -24.71 5.99 7.46
C THR A 275 -23.72 5.36 8.43
N LYS A 276 -24.23 4.87 9.57
CA LYS A 276 -23.38 4.18 10.57
C LYS A 276 -22.75 2.93 9.96
N ASP A 277 -23.47 2.27 9.05
CA ASP A 277 -23.02 1.04 8.39
C ASP A 277 -21.82 1.30 7.49
N GLU A 278 -21.81 2.40 6.72
CA GLU A 278 -20.64 2.80 5.93
C GLU A 278 -19.40 3.08 6.78
N GLU A 279 -19.56 3.79 7.90
CA GLU A 279 -18.43 4.07 8.79
C GLU A 279 -17.89 2.78 9.40
N THR A 280 -18.78 1.85 9.75
CA THR A 280 -18.42 0.55 10.28
C THR A 280 -17.66 -0.27 9.24
N ALA A 281 -18.14 -0.32 7.99
CA ALA A 281 -17.47 -1.02 6.89
C ALA A 281 -16.07 -0.46 6.59
N ILE A 282 -15.90 0.87 6.61
CA ILE A 282 -14.59 1.52 6.42
C ILE A 282 -13.63 1.16 7.56
N ASN A 283 -14.12 1.16 8.80
CA ASN A 283 -13.31 0.79 9.96
C ASN A 283 -12.91 -0.70 9.91
N ASN A 284 -13.84 -1.57 9.55
CA ASN A 284 -13.61 -3.01 9.39
C ASN A 284 -12.56 -3.27 8.30
N LEU A 285 -12.64 -2.57 7.16
CA LEU A 285 -11.63 -2.63 6.11
C LEU A 285 -10.23 -2.21 6.63
N MET A 286 -10.16 -1.11 7.38
CA MET A 286 -8.88 -0.65 7.95
C MET A 286 -8.29 -1.68 8.91
N ILE A 287 -9.10 -2.28 9.78
CA ILE A 287 -8.68 -3.36 10.68
C ILE A 287 -8.16 -4.54 9.84
N TYR A 288 -8.90 -4.95 8.82
CA TYR A 288 -8.54 -6.07 7.96
C TYR A 288 -7.22 -5.87 7.20
N ILE A 289 -6.97 -4.69 6.64
CA ILE A 289 -5.69 -4.36 5.98
C ILE A 289 -4.53 -4.49 6.97
N ASN A 290 -4.70 -4.00 8.21
CA ASN A 290 -3.65 -4.11 9.23
C ASN A 290 -3.39 -5.56 9.65
N LEU A 291 -4.43 -6.41 9.68
CA LEU A 291 -4.30 -7.83 10.02
C LEU A 291 -3.59 -8.62 8.91
N THR A 292 -3.99 -8.43 7.66
CA THR A 292 -3.48 -9.19 6.50
C THR A 292 -2.05 -8.82 6.11
N ALA A 293 -1.63 -7.58 6.38
CA ALA A 293 -0.29 -7.10 6.05
C ALA A 293 0.86 -7.88 6.72
N GLY A 294 0.60 -8.47 7.89
CA GLY A 294 1.59 -9.23 8.66
C GLY A 294 1.82 -10.66 8.16
N ILE A 295 1.05 -11.13 7.17
CA ILE A 295 1.11 -12.50 6.70
C ILE A 295 2.30 -12.67 5.73
N ASN A 296 3.20 -13.58 6.09
CA ASN A 296 4.29 -13.96 5.20
C ASN A 296 3.77 -14.94 4.14
N VAL A 297 4.05 -14.65 2.87
CA VAL A 297 3.55 -15.41 1.73
C VAL A 297 4.71 -15.83 0.85
N SER A 298 4.72 -17.10 0.47
CA SER A 298 5.67 -17.65 -0.51
C SER A 298 4.99 -17.87 -1.86
N LEU A 299 5.78 -17.72 -2.93
CA LEU A 299 5.35 -18.01 -4.29
C LEU A 299 5.31 -19.53 -4.51
N ASP A 300 4.18 -20.04 -4.98
CA ASP A 300 4.04 -21.44 -5.39
C ASP A 300 4.70 -21.71 -6.74
N LYS A 301 5.14 -22.96 -6.96
CA LYS A 301 5.80 -23.38 -8.21
C LYS A 301 4.89 -23.28 -9.42
N SER A 302 3.59 -23.56 -9.28
CA SER A 302 2.64 -23.47 -10.40
C SER A 302 2.41 -22.01 -10.82
N ALA A 303 2.21 -21.13 -9.84
CA ALA A 303 2.10 -19.69 -10.04
C ALA A 303 3.39 -19.10 -10.64
N GLU A 304 4.55 -19.51 -10.14
CA GLU A 304 5.85 -19.10 -10.68
C GLU A 304 6.04 -19.50 -12.15
N LYS A 305 5.67 -20.74 -12.50
CA LYS A 305 5.71 -21.23 -13.88
C LYS A 305 4.82 -20.38 -14.79
N LEU A 306 3.60 -20.05 -14.36
CA LEU A 306 2.69 -19.21 -15.12
C LEU A 306 3.27 -17.80 -15.35
N LEU A 307 3.74 -17.15 -14.28
CA LEU A 307 4.30 -15.80 -14.37
C LEU A 307 5.52 -15.75 -15.30
N LYS A 308 6.41 -16.76 -15.22
CA LYS A 308 7.57 -16.87 -16.11
C LYS A 308 7.16 -17.07 -17.56
N SER A 309 6.24 -17.99 -17.84
CA SER A 309 5.79 -18.23 -19.22
C SER A 309 5.08 -17.02 -19.81
N TYR A 310 4.22 -16.35 -19.04
CA TYR A 310 3.61 -15.10 -19.45
C TYR A 310 4.67 -14.04 -19.77
N PHE A 311 5.65 -13.85 -18.89
CA PHE A 311 6.72 -12.87 -19.09
C PHE A 311 7.53 -13.15 -20.36
N LEU A 312 7.88 -14.41 -20.62
CA LEU A 312 8.60 -14.81 -21.83
C LEU A 312 7.76 -14.59 -23.10
N SER A 313 6.48 -14.97 -23.10
CA SER A 313 5.57 -14.74 -24.22
C SER A 313 5.35 -13.24 -24.48
N ALA A 314 5.07 -12.45 -23.44
CA ALA A 314 4.87 -11.01 -23.57
C ALA A 314 6.14 -10.29 -24.07
N ARG A 315 7.33 -10.74 -23.64
CA ARG A 315 8.61 -10.18 -24.10
C ARG A 315 8.94 -10.57 -25.55
N LYS A 316 8.49 -11.74 -26.00
CA LYS A 316 8.60 -12.18 -27.40
C LYS A 316 7.79 -11.26 -28.31
N GLU A 317 6.58 -10.87 -27.88
CA GLU A 317 5.73 -9.94 -28.63
C GLU A 317 6.26 -8.49 -28.58
N SER A 318 6.59 -7.98 -27.38
CA SER A 318 7.22 -6.68 -27.24
C SER A 318 8.10 -6.59 -26.00
N SER A 319 9.40 -6.39 -26.22
CA SER A 319 10.39 -6.16 -25.18
C SER A 319 10.16 -4.87 -24.37
N LYS A 320 9.36 -3.94 -24.89
CA LYS A 320 9.04 -2.66 -24.25
C LYS A 320 7.92 -2.76 -23.22
N VAL A 321 7.05 -3.77 -23.32
CA VAL A 321 5.89 -3.92 -22.43
C VAL A 321 6.22 -4.80 -21.22
N ALA A 322 6.98 -5.88 -21.43
CA ALA A 322 7.41 -6.79 -20.38
C ALA A 322 8.87 -6.52 -19.95
N THR A 323 9.04 -5.72 -18.91
CA THR A 323 10.34 -5.37 -18.33
C THR A 323 10.63 -6.21 -17.09
N ILE A 324 11.89 -6.24 -16.63
CA ILE A 324 12.23 -6.98 -15.41
C ILE A 324 11.46 -6.40 -14.20
N GLY A 325 11.27 -5.08 -14.15
CA GLY A 325 10.43 -4.42 -13.16
C GLY A 325 8.97 -4.91 -13.19
N SER A 326 8.42 -5.18 -14.38
CA SER A 326 7.05 -5.72 -14.48
C SER A 326 6.93 -7.14 -13.95
N LEU A 327 7.96 -7.99 -14.08
CA LEU A 327 7.97 -9.31 -13.44
C LEU A 327 7.97 -9.20 -11.91
N GLY A 328 8.79 -8.30 -11.35
CA GLY A 328 8.78 -8.00 -9.92
C GLY A 328 7.43 -7.49 -9.44
N ALA A 329 6.78 -6.64 -10.24
CA ALA A 329 5.42 -6.18 -9.99
C ALA A 329 4.42 -7.33 -9.94
N LEU A 330 4.46 -8.23 -10.94
CA LEU A 330 3.55 -9.37 -11.02
C LEU A 330 3.66 -10.29 -9.80
N VAL A 331 4.89 -10.57 -9.37
CA VAL A 331 5.14 -11.36 -8.17
C VAL A 331 4.61 -10.64 -6.93
N THR A 332 4.88 -9.33 -6.79
CA THR A 332 4.45 -8.53 -5.63
C THR A 332 2.92 -8.47 -5.53
N VAL A 333 2.22 -8.29 -6.66
CA VAL A 333 0.77 -8.29 -6.72
C VAL A 333 0.20 -9.65 -6.35
N SER A 334 0.77 -10.75 -6.88
CA SER A 334 0.35 -12.12 -6.56
C SER A 334 0.54 -12.47 -5.08
N LEU A 335 1.65 -12.04 -4.48
CA LEU A 335 1.89 -12.21 -3.04
C LEU A 335 0.88 -11.39 -2.22
N THR A 336 0.56 -10.18 -2.67
CA THR A 336 -0.38 -9.29 -1.97
C THR A 336 -1.83 -9.77 -2.08
N SER A 337 -2.22 -10.35 -3.22
CA SER A 337 -3.56 -10.95 -3.38
C SER A 337 -3.73 -12.17 -2.48
N ALA A 338 -2.70 -13.01 -2.35
CA ALA A 338 -2.69 -14.12 -1.41
C ALA A 338 -2.76 -13.65 0.06
N ARG A 339 -2.05 -12.58 0.42
CA ARG A 339 -2.16 -11.95 1.77
C ARG A 339 -3.58 -11.49 2.06
N LEU A 340 -4.21 -10.81 1.10
CA LEU A 340 -5.60 -10.37 1.22
C LEU A 340 -6.52 -11.57 1.45
N CYS A 341 -6.28 -12.71 0.80
CA CYS A 341 -7.05 -13.93 1.04
C CYS A 341 -6.63 -14.71 2.31
N ARG A 342 -5.76 -14.15 3.15
CA ARG A 342 -5.17 -14.78 4.35
C ARG A 342 -4.46 -16.12 4.08
N ARG A 343 -3.90 -16.29 2.89
CA ARG A 343 -3.12 -17.48 2.52
C ARG A 343 -1.63 -17.22 2.73
N THR A 344 -0.88 -18.28 3.02
CA THR A 344 0.59 -18.27 3.12
C THR A 344 1.28 -18.65 1.81
N VAL A 345 0.51 -19.14 0.83
CA VAL A 345 1.01 -19.61 -0.46
C VAL A 345 0.11 -19.03 -1.57
N THR A 346 0.74 -18.54 -2.64
CA THR A 346 0.04 -18.04 -3.83
C THR A 346 -0.54 -19.16 -4.66
N THR A 347 -1.70 -18.96 -5.28
CA THR A 347 -2.31 -19.92 -6.22
C THR A 347 -2.19 -19.44 -7.66
N ILE A 348 -2.59 -20.28 -8.61
CA ILE A 348 -2.68 -19.92 -10.03
C ILE A 348 -3.62 -18.71 -10.23
N ASP A 349 -4.70 -18.62 -9.46
CA ASP A 349 -5.66 -17.52 -9.55
C ASP A 349 -5.07 -16.17 -9.14
N ASP A 350 -4.11 -16.15 -8.20
CA ASP A 350 -3.37 -14.94 -7.84
C ASP A 350 -2.50 -14.45 -9.00
N ALA A 351 -1.80 -15.38 -9.64
CA ALA A 351 -0.97 -15.09 -10.80
C ALA A 351 -1.82 -14.64 -11.99
N LEU A 352 -2.96 -15.30 -12.25
CA LEU A 352 -3.94 -14.92 -13.27
C LEU A 352 -4.44 -13.49 -13.04
N PHE A 353 -4.84 -13.18 -11.81
CA PHE A 353 -5.30 -11.85 -11.43
C PHE A 353 -4.23 -10.78 -11.61
N SER A 354 -3.00 -11.09 -11.22
CA SER A 354 -1.87 -10.19 -11.39
C SER A 354 -1.58 -9.91 -12.87
N ILE A 355 -1.63 -10.94 -13.72
CA ILE A 355 -1.43 -10.80 -15.17
C ILE A 355 -2.56 -9.97 -15.77
N TRP A 356 -3.80 -10.22 -15.37
CA TRP A 356 -4.97 -9.45 -15.83
C TRP A 356 -4.81 -7.95 -15.54
N LEU A 357 -4.47 -7.56 -14.31
CA LEU A 357 -4.23 -6.15 -13.94
C LEU A 357 -3.11 -5.52 -14.78
N HIS A 358 -2.02 -6.26 -15.01
CA HIS A 358 -0.91 -5.78 -15.83
C HIS A 358 -1.33 -5.56 -17.29
N VAL A 359 -2.07 -6.50 -17.87
CA VAL A 359 -2.54 -6.41 -19.25
C VAL A 359 -3.56 -5.27 -19.42
N CYS A 360 -4.48 -5.07 -18.47
CA CYS A 360 -5.40 -3.92 -18.45
C CYS A 360 -4.65 -2.57 -18.53
N GLY A 361 -3.48 -2.48 -17.89
CA GLY A 361 -2.61 -1.30 -17.88
C GLY A 361 -1.69 -1.11 -19.09
N SER A 362 -1.53 -2.13 -19.94
CA SER A 362 -0.50 -2.18 -20.98
C SER A 362 -0.67 -1.13 -22.11
N PRO A 363 0.42 -0.48 -22.59
CA PRO A 363 0.41 0.46 -23.73
C PRO A 363 -0.08 -0.19 -25.02
N GLN A 364 -0.73 0.61 -25.87
CA GLN A 364 -1.08 0.18 -27.22
C GLN A 364 0.20 -0.03 -28.06
N PRO A 365 0.24 -1.04 -28.94
CA PRO A 365 -0.78 -2.07 -29.16
C PRO A 365 -0.81 -3.10 -28.01
N ARG A 366 -2.02 -3.45 -27.57
CA ARG A 366 -2.26 -4.37 -26.45
C ARG A 366 -2.24 -5.82 -26.93
N PHE A 367 -1.75 -6.74 -26.09
CA PHE A 367 -1.66 -8.15 -26.45
C PHE A 367 -2.99 -8.90 -26.35
N ALA A 368 -3.82 -8.53 -25.38
CA ALA A 368 -5.12 -9.16 -25.17
C ALA A 368 -6.24 -8.37 -25.87
N PRO A 369 -7.30 -9.06 -26.31
CA PRO A 369 -8.51 -8.44 -26.85
C PRO A 369 -9.08 -7.35 -25.93
N GLU A 370 -9.59 -6.26 -26.52
CA GLU A 370 -10.10 -5.10 -25.77
C GLU A 370 -11.25 -5.45 -24.81
N GLU A 371 -12.03 -6.47 -25.16
CA GLU A 371 -13.13 -7.01 -24.37
C GLU A 371 -12.68 -7.46 -22.95
N TYR A 372 -11.42 -7.86 -22.79
CA TYR A 372 -10.91 -8.33 -21.50
C TYR A 372 -10.32 -7.22 -20.62
N LEU A 373 -10.14 -6.03 -21.20
CA LEU A 373 -9.33 -4.95 -20.60
C LEU A 373 -10.15 -3.96 -19.81
N GLN A 374 -11.46 -3.85 -20.09
CA GLN A 374 -12.36 -3.06 -19.28
C GLN A 374 -12.73 -3.85 -18.02
N THR A 375 -12.56 -3.23 -16.86
CA THR A 375 -13.00 -3.83 -15.62
C THR A 375 -14.52 -3.80 -15.58
N PRO A 376 -15.20 -4.96 -15.58
CA PRO A 376 -16.64 -4.99 -15.72
C PRO A 376 -17.35 -4.42 -14.48
N PRO A 377 -18.54 -3.82 -14.66
CA PRO A 377 -19.31 -3.19 -13.60
C PRO A 377 -19.89 -4.17 -12.58
N CYS A 378 -20.16 -5.42 -12.98
CA CYS A 378 -20.77 -6.45 -12.13
C CYS A 378 -19.90 -7.71 -11.98
N ILE A 379 -20.16 -8.45 -10.90
CA ILE A 379 -19.39 -9.66 -10.53
C ILE A 379 -19.61 -10.79 -11.54
N TYR A 380 -20.82 -10.94 -12.08
CA TYR A 380 -21.13 -11.97 -13.05
C TYR A 380 -20.37 -11.75 -14.38
N GLU A 381 -20.34 -10.51 -14.86
CA GLU A 381 -19.52 -10.14 -16.02
C GLU A 381 -18.02 -10.29 -15.72
N LEU A 382 -17.57 -10.01 -14.50
CA LEU A 382 -16.19 -10.26 -14.08
C LEU A 382 -15.84 -11.74 -14.19
N GLU A 383 -16.71 -12.63 -13.73
CA GLU A 383 -16.48 -14.08 -13.80
C GLU A 383 -16.42 -14.58 -15.24
N GLN A 384 -17.33 -14.11 -16.11
CA GLN A 384 -17.28 -14.43 -17.53
C GLN A 384 -16.01 -13.90 -18.19
N ASN A 385 -15.62 -12.66 -17.88
CA ASN A 385 -14.41 -12.04 -18.41
C ASN A 385 -13.16 -12.79 -17.96
N MET A 386 -13.04 -13.10 -16.66
CA MET A 386 -11.91 -13.87 -16.11
C MET A 386 -11.82 -15.28 -16.69
N THR A 387 -12.96 -15.93 -16.97
CA THR A 387 -12.98 -17.26 -17.60
C THR A 387 -12.49 -17.19 -19.05
N LYS A 388 -12.97 -16.22 -19.83
CA LYS A 388 -12.48 -15.98 -21.21
C LYS A 388 -11.01 -15.58 -21.22
N PHE A 389 -10.59 -14.73 -20.28
CA PHE A 389 -9.21 -14.30 -20.12
C PHE A 389 -8.28 -15.47 -19.77
N LYS A 390 -8.73 -16.37 -18.88
CA LYS A 390 -8.00 -17.61 -18.56
C LYS A 390 -7.77 -18.45 -19.81
N TYR A 391 -8.81 -18.69 -20.60
CA TYR A 391 -8.68 -19.42 -21.87
C TYR A 391 -7.71 -18.74 -22.85
N TRP A 392 -7.81 -17.41 -23.01
CA TRP A 392 -6.86 -16.65 -23.83
C TRP A 392 -5.43 -16.80 -23.32
N LEU A 393 -5.21 -16.76 -22.00
CA LEU A 393 -3.88 -16.88 -21.39
C LEU A 393 -3.28 -18.27 -21.60
N GLU A 394 -4.10 -19.34 -21.60
CA GLU A 394 -3.66 -20.70 -21.97
C GLU A 394 -3.13 -20.72 -23.40
N GLN A 395 -3.88 -20.15 -24.35
CA GLN A 395 -3.46 -20.06 -25.75
C GLN A 395 -2.21 -19.20 -25.93
N PHE A 396 -2.10 -18.10 -25.18
CA PHE A 396 -0.97 -17.17 -25.28
C PHE A 396 0.33 -17.71 -24.68
N THR A 397 0.23 -18.47 -23.58
CA THR A 397 1.41 -19.01 -22.87
C THR A 397 1.73 -20.46 -23.24
N GLY A 398 0.79 -21.19 -23.84
CA GLY A 398 0.88 -22.62 -24.10
C GLY A 398 0.82 -23.49 -22.84
N ILE A 399 0.37 -22.95 -21.71
CA ILE A 399 0.16 -23.71 -20.46
C ILE A 399 -1.31 -24.12 -20.37
N ASN A 400 -1.58 -25.40 -20.19
CA ASN A 400 -2.91 -25.89 -19.81
C ASN A 400 -3.10 -25.80 -18.29
N PHE A 401 -4.13 -25.09 -17.81
CA PHE A 401 -4.45 -25.04 -16.39
C PHE A 401 -5.20 -26.31 -15.91
N THR A 402 -5.71 -27.11 -16.84
CA THR A 402 -6.52 -28.31 -16.57
C THR A 402 -5.72 -29.55 -16.14
N GLU A 403 -4.40 -29.59 -16.37
CA GLU A 403 -3.52 -30.71 -15.97
C GLU A 403 -3.01 -30.60 -14.53
N SER A 404 -3.39 -29.56 -13.78
CA SER A 404 -2.89 -29.27 -12.43
C SER A 404 -3.88 -29.55 -11.29
N LYS A 405 -4.61 -30.66 -11.38
CA LYS A 405 -5.39 -31.21 -10.26
C LYS A 405 -4.70 -32.41 -9.63
#